data_AF-A0A524FA08-F1
#
_entry.id   AF-A0A524FA08-F1
#
_cell.length_a   1.000
_cell.length_b   1.000
_cell.length_c   1.000
_cell.angle_alpha   90.00
_cell.angle_beta   90.00
_cell.angle_gamma   90.00
#
_symmetry.space_group_name_H-M   'P 1'
#
loop_
_entity.id
_entity.type
_entity.pdbx_description
1 polymer ?
#
loop_
_entity_poly.entity_id
_entity_poly.type
_entity_poly.pdbx_seq_one_letter_code
_entity_poly.pdbx_strand_id
1 'polypeptide(L)'
;MASPASSPSVPIHKTQRFEDFYRLFEDKPGIYKYQEQINDIISKNGDSLIIFYEDLLAFDSQLAEMLKKDPESLIEEAINAFKNTLKFQGSKPIDKDYFVRISTIDEKSPLTIPLRGLRAKHIDTLVSFKGILIRSSPIRPKLIDATFECLVCKTQFNVTQLTSRIKWPKFCIKKSCKAKAQSDFRLISKHSTFIDWQSVTIQEIPEDLPPGRI
;
A
#
# COMPACT_ATOMS: atom_id res chain seq x y z
N MET A 1 18.92 -34.95 -27.77
CA MET A 1 18.95 -33.61 -27.18
C MET A 1 17.86 -33.55 -26.12
N ALA A 2 18.23 -33.71 -24.86
CA ALA A 2 17.27 -33.69 -23.75
C ALA A 2 17.08 -32.24 -23.29
N SER A 3 15.86 -31.74 -23.34
CA SER A 3 15.49 -30.44 -22.77
C SER A 3 15.68 -30.47 -21.25
N PRO A 4 16.19 -29.39 -20.61
CA PRO A 4 16.30 -29.36 -19.16
C PRO A 4 14.89 -29.29 -18.55
N ALA A 5 14.65 -30.16 -17.56
CA ALA A 5 13.46 -30.13 -16.74
C ALA A 5 13.37 -28.79 -15.99
N SER A 6 12.24 -28.09 -16.12
CA SER A 6 11.91 -26.94 -15.29
C SER A 6 11.85 -27.38 -13.83
N SER A 7 12.72 -26.82 -13.00
CA SER A 7 12.72 -27.03 -11.55
C SER A 7 11.34 -26.71 -10.96
N PRO A 8 10.79 -27.57 -10.08
CA PRO A 8 9.49 -27.34 -9.45
C PRO A 8 9.56 -26.10 -8.55
N SER A 9 8.76 -25.10 -8.87
CA SER A 9 8.62 -23.87 -8.07
C SER A 9 7.94 -24.20 -6.75
N VAL A 10 8.71 -24.26 -5.67
CA VAL A 10 8.17 -24.26 -4.29
C VAL A 10 7.23 -23.05 -4.16
N PRO A 11 6.02 -23.20 -3.56
CA PRO A 11 5.14 -22.08 -3.30
C PRO A 11 5.89 -21.03 -2.47
N ILE A 12 6.05 -19.82 -3.02
CA ILE A 12 6.70 -18.72 -2.31
C ILE A 12 5.71 -18.20 -1.27
N HIS A 13 5.90 -18.58 0.00
CA HIS A 13 5.14 -18.02 1.12
C HIS A 13 5.63 -16.60 1.44
N LYS A 14 5.15 -15.61 0.68
CA LYS A 14 5.56 -14.19 0.78
C LYS A 14 5.39 -13.65 2.21
N THR A 15 4.23 -13.86 2.83
CA THR A 15 3.98 -13.51 4.25
C THR A 15 5.05 -14.08 5.18
N GLN A 16 5.37 -15.38 5.09
CA GLN A 16 6.37 -16.01 5.98
C GLN A 16 7.75 -15.36 5.84
N ARG A 17 8.16 -15.02 4.62
CA ARG A 17 9.46 -14.36 4.39
C ARG A 17 9.53 -12.97 5.04
N PHE A 18 8.41 -12.24 5.06
CA PHE A 18 8.32 -10.98 5.82
C PHE A 18 8.34 -11.22 7.33
N GLU A 19 7.67 -12.25 7.84
CA GLU A 19 7.75 -12.62 9.27
C GLU A 19 9.19 -12.96 9.67
N ASP A 20 9.90 -13.71 8.83
CA ASP A 20 11.31 -14.05 9.01
C ASP A 20 12.18 -12.79 8.96
N PHE A 21 11.93 -11.87 8.03
CA PHE A 21 12.62 -10.57 7.97
C PHE A 21 12.43 -9.75 9.25
N TYR A 22 11.20 -9.61 9.74
CA TYR A 22 10.92 -8.86 10.98
C TYR A 22 11.60 -9.48 12.19
N ARG A 23 11.75 -10.82 12.20
CA ARG A 23 12.34 -11.54 13.31
C ARG A 23 13.87 -11.60 13.24
N LEU A 24 14.45 -11.80 12.06
CA LEU A 24 15.84 -12.23 11.92
C LEU A 24 16.76 -11.15 11.36
N PHE A 25 16.24 -10.02 10.88
CA PHE A 25 17.10 -8.94 10.40
C PHE A 25 17.88 -8.30 11.55
N GLU A 26 19.20 -8.34 11.44
CA GLU A 26 20.15 -7.73 12.37
C GLU A 26 20.81 -6.51 11.73
N ASP A 27 20.63 -5.33 12.33
CA ASP A 27 21.34 -4.11 11.90
C ASP A 27 22.80 -4.14 12.37
N LYS A 28 23.00 -4.64 13.59
CA LYS A 28 24.29 -4.89 14.22
C LYS A 28 24.20 -6.23 14.96
N PRO A 29 25.33 -6.90 15.24
CA PRO A 29 25.33 -8.18 15.93
C PRO A 29 24.49 -8.13 17.22
N GLY A 30 23.42 -8.93 17.26
CA GLY A 30 22.50 -9.01 18.40
C GLY A 30 21.45 -7.90 18.51
N ILE A 31 21.38 -6.96 17.55
CA ILE A 31 20.38 -5.89 17.50
C ILE A 31 19.36 -6.19 16.39
N TYR A 32 18.20 -6.71 16.78
CA TYR A 32 17.09 -7.04 15.89
C TYR A 32 16.19 -5.82 15.66
N LYS A 33 16.61 -4.95 14.75
CA LYS A 33 15.99 -3.64 14.46
C LYS A 33 14.46 -3.68 14.37
N TYR A 34 13.91 -4.60 13.58
CA TYR A 34 12.46 -4.67 13.37
C TYR A 34 11.70 -5.29 14.55
N GLN A 35 12.33 -6.17 15.34
CA GLN A 35 11.73 -6.63 16.59
C GLN A 35 11.61 -5.48 17.59
N GLU A 36 12.68 -4.70 17.77
CA GLU A 36 12.69 -3.54 18.66
C GLU A 36 11.63 -2.52 18.24
N GLN A 37 11.54 -2.23 16.94
CA GLN A 37 10.54 -1.32 16.40
C GLN A 37 9.11 -1.81 16.61
N ILE A 38 8.83 -3.11 16.39
CA ILE A 38 7.51 -3.70 16.64
C ILE A 38 7.15 -3.63 18.13
N ASN A 39 8.09 -3.93 19.03
CA ASN A 39 7.87 -3.82 20.48
C ASN A 39 7.57 -2.38 20.92
N ASP A 40 8.24 -1.39 20.33
CA ASP A 40 7.96 0.04 20.55
C ASP A 40 6.56 0.42 20.06
N ILE A 41 6.16 -0.05 18.87
CA ILE A 41 4.82 0.16 18.31
C ILE A 41 3.74 -0.41 19.25
N ILE A 42 3.94 -1.62 19.78
CA ILE A 42 2.99 -2.23 20.74
C ILE A 42 2.88 -1.37 22.00
N SER A 43 4.03 -0.96 22.55
CA SER A 43 4.10 -0.20 23.80
C SER A 43 3.46 1.19 23.68
N LYS A 44 3.55 1.81 22.50
CA LYS A 44 2.95 3.11 22.18
C LYS A 44 1.54 3.02 21.61
N ASN A 45 0.97 1.81 21.49
CA ASN A 45 -0.28 1.56 20.77
C ASN A 45 -0.28 2.21 19.36
N GLY A 46 0.85 2.10 18.65
CA GLY A 46 1.01 2.55 17.27
C GLY A 46 0.38 1.57 16.27
N ASP A 47 0.43 1.91 14.98
CA ASP A 47 -0.16 1.10 13.89
C ASP A 47 0.74 0.92 12.68
N SER A 48 1.86 1.65 12.62
CA SER A 48 2.67 1.80 11.41
C SER A 48 4.07 1.27 11.64
N LEU A 49 4.46 0.24 10.89
CA LEU A 49 5.83 -0.27 10.82
C LEU A 49 6.55 0.37 9.63
N ILE A 50 7.74 0.93 9.84
CA ILE A 50 8.57 1.48 8.75
C ILE A 50 9.66 0.48 8.43
N ILE A 51 9.76 0.06 7.17
CA ILE A 51 10.82 -0.84 6.70
C ILE A 51 11.67 -0.16 5.63
N PHE A 52 12.98 -0.36 5.70
CA PHE A 52 13.89 0.15 4.69
C PHE A 52 14.05 -0.86 3.56
N TYR A 53 13.94 -0.39 2.32
CA TYR A 53 14.10 -1.23 1.15
C TYR A 53 15.49 -1.89 1.11
N GLU A 54 16.54 -1.17 1.52
CA GLU A 54 17.91 -1.66 1.55
C GLU A 54 18.09 -2.81 2.55
N ASP A 55 17.44 -2.73 3.71
CA ASP A 55 17.44 -3.80 4.70
C ASP A 55 16.79 -5.07 4.14
N LEU A 56 15.64 -4.90 3.47
CA LEU A 56 14.94 -6.00 2.81
C LEU A 56 15.78 -6.58 1.67
N LEU A 57 16.45 -5.73 0.89
CA LEU A 57 17.33 -6.15 -0.20
C LEU A 57 18.54 -6.94 0.29
N ALA A 58 19.13 -6.52 1.41
CA ALA A 58 20.26 -7.19 2.04
C ALA A 58 19.86 -8.54 2.66
N PHE A 59 18.68 -8.63 3.25
CA PHE A 59 18.14 -9.86 3.82
C PHE A 59 17.65 -10.84 2.77
N ASP A 60 16.87 -10.34 1.81
CA ASP A 60 16.14 -11.12 0.83
C ASP A 60 15.96 -10.35 -0.49
N SER A 61 16.97 -10.44 -1.34
CA SER A 61 16.98 -9.76 -2.64
C SER A 61 15.82 -10.15 -3.56
N GLN A 62 15.34 -11.39 -3.49
CA GLN A 62 14.21 -11.83 -4.32
C GLN A 62 12.92 -11.16 -3.86
N LEU A 63 12.68 -11.11 -2.55
CA LEU A 63 11.50 -10.46 -1.98
C LEU A 63 11.52 -8.95 -2.25
N ALA A 64 12.68 -8.30 -2.14
CA ALA A 64 12.85 -6.89 -2.48
C ALA A 64 12.54 -6.60 -3.95
N GLU A 65 13.05 -7.41 -4.89
CA GLU A 65 12.75 -7.25 -6.32
C GLU A 65 11.27 -7.50 -6.65
N MET A 66 10.61 -8.42 -5.93
CA MET A 66 9.17 -8.62 -6.04
C MET A 66 8.40 -7.39 -5.54
N LEU A 67 8.78 -6.83 -4.38
CA LEU A 67 8.20 -5.61 -3.83
C LEU A 67 8.36 -4.43 -4.79
N LYS A 68 9.50 -4.32 -5.46
CA LYS A 68 9.74 -3.27 -6.47
C LYS A 68 8.80 -3.36 -7.66
N LYS A 69 8.48 -4.58 -8.12
CA LYS A 69 7.67 -4.82 -9.33
C LYS A 69 6.16 -4.86 -9.08
N ASP A 70 5.74 -5.29 -7.91
CA ASP A 70 4.33 -5.44 -7.52
C ASP A 70 4.14 -4.99 -6.06
N PRO A 71 4.24 -3.66 -5.80
CA PRO A 71 4.20 -3.14 -4.44
C PRO A 71 2.85 -3.34 -3.77
N GLU A 72 1.74 -3.29 -4.51
CA GLU A 72 0.39 -3.40 -3.95
C GLU A 72 0.20 -4.78 -3.29
N SER A 73 0.48 -5.87 -4.02
CA SER A 73 0.39 -7.22 -3.46
C SER A 73 1.38 -7.44 -2.33
N LEU A 74 2.63 -6.98 -2.47
CA LEU A 74 3.67 -7.28 -1.49
C LEU A 74 3.52 -6.48 -0.19
N ILE A 75 2.96 -5.27 -0.24
CA ILE A 75 2.63 -4.49 0.96
C ILE A 75 1.50 -5.17 1.75
N GLU A 76 0.50 -5.76 1.09
CA GLU A 76 -0.55 -6.53 1.78
C GLU A 76 0.04 -7.74 2.52
N GLU A 77 0.95 -8.48 1.89
CA GLU A 77 1.68 -9.59 2.51
C GLU A 77 2.52 -9.13 3.71
N ALA A 78 3.20 -7.98 3.58
CA ALA A 78 3.98 -7.37 4.66
C ALA A 78 3.10 -6.95 5.84
N ILE A 79 1.90 -6.41 5.57
CA ILE A 79 0.89 -6.07 6.60
C ILE A 79 0.36 -7.33 7.28
N ASN A 80 0.09 -8.40 6.53
CA ASN A 80 -0.37 -9.67 7.08
C ASN A 80 0.68 -10.30 8.00
N ALA A 81 1.94 -10.31 7.58
CA ALA A 81 3.06 -10.72 8.41
C ALA A 81 3.13 -9.89 9.70
N PHE A 82 3.00 -8.57 9.60
CA PHE A 82 3.04 -7.68 10.76
C PHE A 82 1.88 -7.97 11.73
N LYS A 83 0.65 -8.12 11.21
CA LYS A 83 -0.52 -8.52 12.00
C LYS A 83 -0.32 -9.87 12.69
N ASN A 84 0.33 -10.84 12.04
CA ASN A 84 0.62 -12.14 12.64
C ASN A 84 1.62 -11.98 13.80
N THR A 85 2.72 -11.25 13.60
CA THR A 85 3.70 -10.96 14.67
C THR A 85 3.04 -10.34 15.89
N LEU A 86 2.14 -9.37 15.70
CA LEU A 86 1.40 -8.72 16.79
C LEU A 86 0.50 -9.71 17.57
N LYS A 87 -0.19 -10.62 16.87
CA LYS A 87 -1.03 -11.65 17.52
C LYS A 87 -0.22 -12.57 18.42
N PHE A 88 0.98 -12.99 17.97
CA PHE A 88 1.85 -13.86 18.75
C PHE A 88 2.34 -13.20 20.04
N GLN A 89 2.50 -11.88 20.05
CA GLN A 89 2.96 -11.11 21.22
C GLN A 89 1.81 -10.73 22.18
N GLY A 90 0.61 -11.28 22.00
CA GLY A 90 -0.52 -11.11 22.92
C GLY A 90 -1.32 -9.81 22.73
N SER A 91 -0.95 -8.96 21.75
CA SER A 91 -1.80 -7.86 21.32
C SER A 91 -2.97 -8.43 20.52
N LYS A 92 -4.21 -8.18 20.94
CA LYS A 92 -5.40 -8.50 20.15
C LYS A 92 -5.55 -7.42 19.06
N PRO A 93 -5.35 -7.72 17.76
CA PRO A 93 -5.65 -6.77 16.70
C PRO A 93 -7.17 -6.78 16.49
N ILE A 94 -7.91 -6.16 17.40
CA ILE A 94 -9.36 -6.07 17.28
C ILE A 94 -9.67 -4.61 16.95
N ASP A 95 -10.03 -4.42 15.68
CA ASP A 95 -10.59 -3.19 15.09
C ASP A 95 -9.62 -2.03 14.83
N LYS A 96 -8.34 -2.33 14.56
CA LYS A 96 -7.33 -1.34 14.15
C LYS A 96 -6.74 -1.67 12.79
N ASP A 97 -6.66 -0.67 11.92
CA ASP A 97 -5.91 -0.75 10.67
C ASP A 97 -4.40 -0.61 10.97
N TYR A 98 -3.62 -1.53 10.40
CA TYR A 98 -2.16 -1.54 10.51
C TYR A 98 -1.53 -1.26 9.15
N PHE A 99 -0.40 -0.56 9.16
CA PHE A 99 0.29 -0.13 7.95
C PHE A 99 1.74 -0.57 7.98
N VAL A 100 2.26 -0.94 6.80
CA VAL A 100 3.70 -1.08 6.56
C VAL A 100 4.10 -0.01 5.56
N ARG A 101 5.10 0.79 5.93
CA ARG A 101 5.59 1.92 5.14
C ARG A 101 6.99 1.61 4.64
N ILE A 102 7.16 1.58 3.33
CA ILE A 102 8.48 1.40 2.72
C ILE A 102 9.21 2.74 2.69
N SER A 103 10.42 2.77 3.21
CA SER A 103 11.34 3.90 3.16
C SER A 103 12.65 3.49 2.51
N THR A 104 13.47 4.46 2.16
CA THR A 104 14.86 4.26 1.74
C THR A 104 15.79 4.84 2.79
N ILE A 105 16.98 4.25 2.98
CA ILE A 105 17.99 4.75 3.93
C ILE A 105 18.52 6.11 3.48
N ASP A 106 18.86 6.22 2.19
CA ASP A 106 19.43 7.42 1.60
C ASP A 106 19.03 7.60 0.14
N GLU A 107 19.59 8.64 -0.50
CA GLU A 107 19.34 9.00 -1.90
C GLU A 107 19.98 8.01 -2.89
N LYS A 108 20.91 7.15 -2.45
CA LYS A 108 21.59 6.16 -3.30
C LYS A 108 20.79 4.88 -3.46
N SER A 109 19.61 4.80 -2.86
CA SER A 109 18.69 3.68 -3.02
C SER A 109 18.49 3.31 -4.49
N PRO A 110 18.45 2.01 -4.84
CA PRO A 110 18.07 1.56 -6.18
C PRO A 110 16.59 1.81 -6.54
N LEU A 111 15.80 2.32 -5.59
CA LEU A 111 14.45 2.83 -5.84
C LEU A 111 14.46 4.31 -6.25
N THR A 112 15.51 5.06 -5.93
CA THR A 112 15.55 6.50 -6.16
C THR A 112 15.60 6.81 -7.65
N ILE A 113 14.65 7.62 -8.11
CA ILE A 113 14.64 8.19 -9.45
C ILE A 113 14.42 9.71 -9.37
N PRO A 114 15.08 10.50 -10.23
CA PRO A 114 14.80 11.92 -10.30
C PRO A 114 13.35 12.14 -10.79
N LEU A 115 12.69 13.23 -10.36
CA LEU A 115 11.31 13.52 -10.79
C LEU A 115 11.19 13.56 -12.31
N ARG A 116 12.17 14.19 -12.99
CA ARG A 116 12.23 14.21 -14.46
C ARG A 116 12.45 12.85 -15.10
N GLY A 117 12.91 11.85 -14.34
CA GLY A 117 13.12 10.48 -14.79
C GLY A 117 11.85 9.62 -14.83
N LEU A 118 10.75 10.07 -14.23
CA LEU A 118 9.46 9.36 -14.23
C LEU A 118 8.93 9.17 -15.65
N ARG A 119 8.57 7.93 -15.99
CA ARG A 119 8.20 7.46 -17.34
C ARG A 119 7.22 6.31 -17.21
N ALA A 120 6.54 5.95 -18.31
CA ALA A 120 5.56 4.86 -18.36
C ALA A 120 6.06 3.52 -17.80
N LYS A 121 7.36 3.21 -17.92
CA LYS A 121 7.98 1.99 -17.36
C LYS A 121 7.92 1.89 -15.83
N HIS A 122 7.59 2.98 -15.15
CA HIS A 122 7.49 3.04 -13.68
C HIS A 122 6.04 2.95 -13.17
N ILE A 123 5.06 2.85 -14.08
CA ILE A 123 3.66 2.62 -13.69
C ILE A 123 3.57 1.27 -12.96
N ASP A 124 2.82 1.23 -11.86
CA ASP A 124 2.61 0.07 -10.99
C ASP A 124 3.89 -0.49 -10.34
N THR A 125 4.98 0.29 -10.29
CA THR A 125 6.24 -0.09 -9.62
C THR A 125 6.51 0.77 -8.41
N LEU A 126 7.31 0.25 -7.47
CA LEU A 126 7.80 1.03 -6.34
C LEU A 126 8.98 1.91 -6.78
N VAL A 127 8.87 3.20 -6.48
CA VAL A 127 9.92 4.19 -6.72
C VAL A 127 10.05 5.12 -5.52
N SER A 128 11.25 5.65 -5.31
CA SER A 128 11.53 6.72 -4.36
C SER A 128 11.95 7.96 -5.14
N PHE A 129 11.61 9.14 -4.65
CA PHE A 129 12.05 10.41 -5.22
C PHE A 129 12.08 11.47 -4.13
N LYS A 130 12.86 12.53 -4.36
CA LYS A 130 12.98 13.67 -3.46
C LYS A 130 12.60 14.95 -4.20
N GLY A 131 11.91 15.85 -3.52
CA GLY A 131 11.50 17.12 -4.11
C GLY A 131 11.08 18.14 -3.05
N ILE A 132 10.77 19.35 -3.49
CA ILE A 132 10.32 20.45 -2.64
C ILE A 132 8.79 20.46 -2.63
N LEU A 133 8.20 20.40 -1.44
CA LEU A 133 6.75 20.56 -1.27
C LEU A 133 6.35 22.02 -1.56
N ILE A 134 5.57 22.24 -2.61
CA ILE A 134 5.10 23.58 -3.00
C ILE A 134 3.75 23.91 -2.38
N ARG A 135 2.85 22.92 -2.34
CA ARG A 135 1.50 23.10 -1.84
C ARG A 135 0.98 21.80 -1.25
N SER A 136 0.24 21.93 -0.16
CA SER A 136 -0.60 20.87 0.38
C SER A 136 -2.06 21.36 0.41
N SER A 137 -3.00 20.48 0.08
CA SER A 137 -4.42 20.72 0.33
C SER A 137 -4.72 20.55 1.82
N PRO A 138 -5.85 21.06 2.34
CA PRO A 138 -6.36 20.54 3.60
C PRO A 138 -6.70 19.05 3.46
N ILE A 139 -6.65 18.32 4.58
CA ILE A 139 -7.12 16.94 4.66
C ILE A 139 -8.65 16.95 4.50
N ARG A 140 -9.17 16.05 3.67
CA ARG A 140 -10.61 15.89 3.42
C ARG A 140 -10.98 14.41 3.38
N PRO A 141 -12.17 14.04 3.84
CA PRO A 141 -12.64 12.66 3.69
C PRO A 141 -12.89 12.35 2.21
N LYS A 142 -12.38 11.21 1.76
CA LYS A 142 -12.59 10.65 0.42
C LYS A 142 -13.38 9.34 0.53
N LEU A 143 -14.50 9.28 -0.18
CA LEU A 143 -15.30 8.08 -0.33
C LEU A 143 -14.55 7.08 -1.21
N ILE A 144 -14.21 5.90 -0.68
CA ILE A 144 -13.52 4.83 -1.43
C ILE A 144 -14.45 3.69 -1.80
N ASP A 145 -15.41 3.37 -0.94
CA ASP A 145 -16.46 2.38 -1.21
C ASP A 145 -17.82 2.96 -0.83
N ALA A 146 -18.64 3.16 -1.84
CA ALA A 146 -19.97 3.73 -1.70
C ALA A 146 -21.02 2.63 -1.56
N THR A 147 -21.78 2.64 -0.47
CA THR A 147 -22.92 1.74 -0.29
C THR A 147 -24.16 2.36 -0.91
N PHE A 148 -24.71 1.71 -1.94
CA PHE A 148 -25.94 2.12 -2.60
C PHE A 148 -27.09 1.20 -2.21
N GLU A 149 -28.26 1.78 -1.99
CA GLU A 149 -29.52 1.06 -1.84
C GLU A 149 -30.37 1.22 -3.09
N CYS A 150 -30.81 0.11 -3.65
CA CYS A 150 -31.81 0.09 -4.71
C CYS A 150 -33.18 0.48 -4.14
N LEU A 151 -33.79 1.56 -4.64
CA LEU A 151 -35.08 2.03 -4.16
C LEU A 151 -36.23 1.11 -4.56
N VAL A 152 -36.06 0.30 -5.60
CA VAL A 152 -37.05 -0.68 -6.10
C VAL A 152 -37.09 -1.95 -5.25
N CYS A 153 -35.93 -2.59 -5.01
CA CYS A 153 -35.88 -3.88 -4.32
C CYS A 153 -35.24 -3.84 -2.93
N LYS A 154 -34.83 -2.65 -2.45
CA LYS A 154 -34.19 -2.39 -1.16
C LYS A 154 -32.86 -3.13 -0.91
N THR A 155 -32.28 -3.73 -1.94
CA THR A 155 -30.98 -4.38 -1.85
C THR A 155 -29.88 -3.32 -1.74
N GLN A 156 -29.02 -3.46 -0.73
CA GLN A 156 -27.83 -2.64 -0.54
C GLN A 156 -26.60 -3.35 -1.11
N PHE A 157 -25.71 -2.60 -1.75
CA PHE A 157 -24.47 -3.13 -2.31
C PHE A 157 -23.40 -2.04 -2.47
N ASN A 158 -22.14 -2.44 -2.39
CA ASN A 158 -20.99 -1.55 -2.47
C ASN A 158 -20.54 -1.34 -3.92
N VAL A 159 -20.07 -0.13 -4.22
CA VAL A 159 -19.43 0.22 -5.48
C VAL A 159 -18.17 1.01 -5.18
N THR A 160 -17.03 0.49 -5.63
CA THR A 160 -15.72 1.13 -5.45
C THR A 160 -15.61 2.42 -6.27
N GLN A 161 -15.06 3.44 -5.62
CA GLN A 161 -14.96 4.82 -6.07
C GLN A 161 -13.49 5.18 -6.35
N LEU A 162 -13.08 5.06 -7.61
CA LEU A 162 -11.70 5.34 -8.02
C LEU A 162 -11.41 6.83 -8.26
N THR A 163 -12.46 7.62 -8.52
CA THR A 163 -12.33 9.04 -8.89
C THR A 163 -12.99 9.95 -7.87
N SER A 164 -12.67 11.23 -7.90
CA SER A 164 -13.34 12.23 -7.06
C SER A 164 -14.83 12.41 -7.39
N ARG A 165 -15.27 11.98 -8.58
CA ARG A 165 -16.70 11.97 -8.95
C ARG A 165 -17.32 10.64 -8.51
N ILE A 166 -18.47 10.71 -7.87
CA ILE A 166 -19.21 9.53 -7.44
C ILE A 166 -19.66 8.75 -8.68
N LYS A 167 -19.16 7.51 -8.78
CA LYS A 167 -19.58 6.51 -9.74
C LYS A 167 -20.85 5.84 -9.22
N TRP A 168 -21.97 6.21 -9.82
CA TRP A 168 -23.26 5.59 -9.56
C TRP A 168 -23.37 4.20 -10.20
N PRO A 169 -24.11 3.27 -9.57
CA PRO A 169 -24.37 1.97 -10.15
C PRO A 169 -25.22 2.09 -11.42
N LYS A 170 -24.88 1.29 -12.44
CA LYS A 170 -25.62 1.25 -13.72
C LYS A 170 -26.81 0.28 -13.69
N PHE A 171 -26.80 -0.67 -12.76
CA PHE A 171 -27.84 -1.67 -12.58
C PHE A 171 -27.80 -2.21 -11.15
N CYS A 172 -28.92 -2.75 -10.68
CA CYS A 172 -28.97 -3.41 -9.39
C CYS A 172 -28.27 -4.77 -9.44
N ILE A 173 -27.49 -5.11 -8.41
CA ILE A 173 -26.81 -6.42 -8.30
C ILE A 173 -27.79 -7.60 -8.26
N LYS A 174 -29.03 -7.37 -7.79
CA LYS A 174 -30.07 -8.40 -7.75
C LYS A 174 -30.60 -8.64 -9.16
N LYS A 175 -30.31 -9.81 -9.74
CA LYS A 175 -30.68 -10.19 -11.12
C LYS A 175 -32.18 -10.06 -11.44
N SER A 176 -33.06 -10.21 -10.45
CA SER A 176 -34.51 -10.06 -10.63
C SER A 176 -35.00 -8.61 -10.60
N CYS A 177 -34.15 -7.64 -10.25
CA CYS A 177 -34.51 -6.23 -10.20
C CYS A 177 -34.27 -5.55 -11.55
N LYS A 178 -35.22 -4.74 -11.98
CA LYS A 178 -35.15 -3.98 -13.24
C LYS A 178 -34.58 -2.57 -13.10
N ALA A 179 -34.11 -2.20 -11.91
CA ALA A 179 -33.51 -0.88 -11.65
C ALA A 179 -32.22 -0.69 -12.46
N LYS A 180 -32.18 0.40 -13.23
CA LYS A 180 -31.12 0.73 -14.19
C LYS A 180 -30.83 2.23 -14.29
N ALA A 181 -31.72 3.08 -13.79
CA ALA A 181 -31.52 4.52 -13.79
C ALA A 181 -30.78 4.94 -12.51
N GLN A 182 -29.98 6.00 -12.59
CA GLN A 182 -29.29 6.55 -11.41
C GLN A 182 -30.28 6.94 -10.30
N SER A 183 -31.46 7.44 -10.67
CA SER A 183 -32.55 7.78 -9.75
C SER A 183 -33.12 6.59 -8.98
N ASP A 184 -32.88 5.36 -9.43
CA ASP A 184 -33.32 4.14 -8.75
C ASP A 184 -32.43 3.79 -7.55
N PHE A 185 -31.37 4.54 -7.32
CA PHE A 185 -30.38 4.26 -6.29
C PHE A 185 -30.23 5.43 -5.34
N ARG A 186 -29.98 5.10 -4.07
CA ARG A 186 -29.69 6.06 -3.01
C ARG A 186 -28.36 5.72 -2.36
N LEU A 187 -27.46 6.69 -2.28
CA LEU A 187 -26.21 6.55 -1.53
C LEU A 187 -26.52 6.54 -0.03
N ILE A 188 -25.99 5.56 0.70
CA ILE A 188 -26.06 5.50 2.16
C ILE A 188 -24.67 5.76 2.75
N SER A 189 -24.43 7.02 3.11
CA SER A 189 -23.14 7.45 3.66
C SER A 189 -22.77 6.71 4.95
N LYS A 190 -23.75 6.37 5.81
CA LYS A 190 -23.51 5.67 7.09
C LYS A 190 -22.86 4.28 6.91
N HIS A 191 -23.11 3.62 5.79
CA HIS A 191 -22.58 2.28 5.49
C HIS A 191 -21.46 2.34 4.45
N SER A 192 -20.98 3.53 4.11
CA SER A 192 -19.91 3.72 3.13
C SER A 192 -18.56 3.86 3.84
N THR A 193 -17.48 3.51 3.14
CA THR A 193 -16.12 3.58 3.66
C THR A 193 -15.44 4.86 3.18
N PHE A 194 -14.90 5.62 4.13
CA PHE A 194 -14.17 6.85 3.87
C PHE A 194 -12.74 6.72 4.38
N ILE A 195 -11.80 7.36 3.69
CA ILE A 195 -10.42 7.55 4.14
C ILE A 195 -10.09 9.03 4.17
N ASP A 196 -9.14 9.41 5.01
CA ASP A 196 -8.56 10.75 4.94
C ASP A 196 -7.69 10.86 3.68
N TRP A 197 -7.89 11.95 2.93
CA TRP A 197 -7.18 12.21 1.69
C TRP A 197 -6.63 13.63 1.66
N GLN A 198 -5.41 13.75 1.16
CA GLN A 198 -4.72 15.01 0.94
C GLN A 198 -3.99 14.95 -0.40
N SER A 199 -3.96 16.06 -1.13
CA SER A 199 -3.13 16.21 -2.32
C SER A 199 -1.95 17.14 -2.01
N VAL A 200 -0.78 16.73 -2.48
CA VAL A 200 0.46 17.51 -2.38
C VAL A 200 1.02 17.74 -3.78
N THR A 201 1.58 18.93 -4.01
CA THR A 201 2.30 19.28 -5.23
C THR A 201 3.78 19.43 -4.89
N ILE A 202 4.61 18.68 -5.60
CA ILE A 202 6.06 18.61 -5.37
C ILE A 202 6.78 19.13 -6.61
N GLN A 203 7.82 19.94 -6.40
CA GLN A 203 8.73 20.43 -7.44
C GLN A 203 10.09 19.73 -7.35
N GLU A 204 10.77 19.62 -8.48
CA GLU A 204 12.17 19.17 -8.56
C GLU A 204 13.09 20.13 -7.79
N ILE A 205 14.16 19.58 -7.22
CA ILE A 205 15.14 20.35 -6.45
C ILE A 205 15.99 21.17 -7.44
N PRO A 206 16.18 22.49 -7.23
CA PRO A 206 16.92 23.35 -8.16
C PRO A 206 18.34 22.85 -8.46
N GLU A 207 19.02 22.28 -7.47
CA GLU A 207 20.35 21.70 -7.60
C GLU A 207 20.41 20.53 -8.60
N ASP A 208 19.30 19.84 -8.81
CA ASP A 208 19.17 18.73 -9.78
C ASP A 208 18.82 19.24 -11.20
N LEU A 209 18.62 20.56 -11.38
CA LEU A 209 18.27 21.14 -12.68
C LEU A 209 19.51 21.33 -13.56
N PRO A 210 19.50 20.85 -14.81
CA PRO A 210 20.52 21.22 -15.78
C PRO A 210 20.41 22.73 -16.10
N PRO A 211 21.55 23.41 -16.34
CA PRO A 211 21.57 24.86 -16.55
C PRO A 211 20.69 25.28 -17.72
N GLY A 212 19.93 26.37 -17.53
CA GLY A 212 19.14 27.03 -18.58
C GLY A 212 17.69 26.59 -18.74
N ARG A 213 17.07 25.92 -17.74
CA ARG A 213 15.64 25.56 -17.77
C ARG A 213 14.94 25.81 -16.43
N ILE A 214 13.67 26.22 -16.51
CA ILE A 214 12.71 26.34 -15.39
C ILE A 214 11.88 25.06 -15.33
#